data_AF-A0A932TWT1-F1
#
_entry.id   AF-A0A932TWT1-F1
#
_cell.length_a   1.000
_cell.length_b   1.000
_cell.length_c   1.000
_cell.angle_alpha   90.00
_cell.angle_beta   90.00
_cell.angle_gamma   90.00
#
_symmetry.space_group_name_H-M   'P 1'
#
loop_
_entity.id
_entity.type
_entity.pdbx_description
1 polymer ?
#
loop_
_entity_poly.entity_id
_entity_poly.type
_entity_poly.pdbx_seq_one_letter_code
_entity_poly.pdbx_strand_id
1 'polypeptide(L)'
;MGNNTVVGPCPTRPGDRGRGLPRRQVRRRGPRKSRRRATSCRRCPRFPTAGSPWGRRLPPPRGSRSPSGPPWRAQEVPVGLAIVELVMAVEEEFAIELPDEELVEAKTVGHLYHLVLRKLELASVAADPEVCPTSRGFHCVRRALVEIAGVPRETIRPSTPLESLLPSDGRRETWRQLAQALETTLPPLRLPEWVDALAGWGLLLALASLLVCGAVRGVWPHPLLPLVPGGIWLIWLLLLVGSCLAEPQARCLPRNWATVGDLARHVSWRYFPQPAFPAREEPCPNLVAFHRMRRGLMAIVGVPRADVRLDSRLEDLLPRQRRPGHWQDLAAAVGTPLPDLRRPYGVDQLLLWALALLLTVGFGVSLVLGAAGCAVWVALLSAVGAALAQTRHGIPEPCATVRGLVGYIAGSGLPSSVPARSAEDESARAAEVVWERLRAVIVDQTKASPAEVTRACRWADLNLD
;
A
#
# COMPACT_ATOMS: atom_id res chain seq x y z
N MET A 1 -8.54 -37.84 58.84
CA MET A 1 -7.86 -37.10 57.74
C MET A 1 -8.84 -37.11 56.57
N GLY A 2 -9.82 -36.21 56.44
CA GLY A 2 -9.72 -34.78 56.10
C GLY A 2 -9.50 -34.65 54.58
N ASN A 3 -10.36 -34.11 53.71
CA ASN A 3 -11.54 -33.25 53.81
C ASN A 3 -12.52 -33.55 52.67
N ASN A 4 -13.83 -33.56 52.98
CA ASN A 4 -14.93 -33.45 52.04
C ASN A 4 -15.29 -31.96 51.87
N THR A 5 -15.38 -31.47 50.64
CA THR A 5 -15.93 -30.13 50.36
C THR A 5 -17.23 -30.27 49.60
N VAL A 6 -18.31 -30.03 50.33
CA VAL A 6 -19.69 -29.89 49.86
C VAL A 6 -19.83 -28.48 49.25
N VAL A 7 -20.31 -28.38 48.01
CA VAL A 7 -20.75 -27.10 47.41
C VAL A 7 -22.27 -27.12 47.36
N GLY A 8 -22.89 -26.29 48.22
CA GLY A 8 -24.32 -26.05 48.24
C GLY A 8 -24.76 -24.99 47.21
N PRO A 9 -26.07 -24.89 46.92
CA PRO A 9 -26.63 -23.98 45.92
C PRO A 9 -26.86 -22.55 46.44
N CYS A 10 -26.70 -21.57 45.55
CA CYS A 10 -26.93 -20.14 45.80
C CYS A 10 -28.40 -19.81 46.15
N PRO A 11 -28.65 -18.85 47.06
CA PRO A 11 -29.98 -18.35 47.36
C PRO A 11 -30.41 -17.24 46.38
N THR A 12 -31.68 -17.29 46.01
CA THR A 12 -32.45 -16.26 45.32
C THR A 12 -32.72 -15.06 46.24
N ARG A 13 -32.66 -13.85 45.70
CA ARG A 13 -33.02 -12.60 46.40
C ARG A 13 -34.29 -12.00 45.77
N PRO A 14 -35.33 -11.64 46.55
CA PRO A 14 -36.58 -11.08 46.04
C PRO A 14 -36.60 -9.55 46.12
N GLY A 15 -37.25 -8.94 45.13
CA GLY A 15 -38.05 -7.72 45.25
C GLY A 15 -37.33 -6.38 45.36
N ASP A 16 -37.44 -5.57 44.31
CA ASP A 16 -37.71 -4.14 44.53
C ASP A 16 -38.65 -3.56 43.46
N ARG A 17 -39.52 -2.68 43.93
CA ARG A 17 -40.68 -2.11 43.25
C ARG A 17 -40.29 -0.83 42.51
N GLY A 18 -40.87 -0.69 41.32
CA GLY A 18 -41.53 0.53 40.85
C GLY A 18 -40.74 1.84 40.82
N ARG A 19 -40.44 2.31 39.60
CA ARG A 19 -40.65 3.70 39.22
C ARG A 19 -40.77 3.79 37.70
N GLY A 20 -41.99 4.12 37.24
CA GLY A 20 -42.29 4.37 35.85
C GLY A 20 -41.75 5.73 35.41
N LEU A 21 -41.26 5.78 34.16
CA LEU A 21 -41.05 7.01 33.40
C LEU A 21 -41.38 6.73 31.92
N PRO A 22 -41.75 7.77 31.16
CA PRO A 22 -42.85 7.66 30.19
C PRO A 22 -42.42 7.23 28.78
N ARG A 23 -43.35 6.55 28.12
CA ARG A 23 -43.40 6.27 26.68
C ARG A 23 -43.18 7.55 25.87
N ARG A 24 -41.99 7.71 25.29
CA ARG A 24 -41.75 8.64 24.19
C ARG A 24 -42.28 8.03 22.90
N GLN A 25 -43.35 8.63 22.37
CA GLN A 25 -43.94 8.31 21.08
C GLN A 25 -42.90 8.47 19.95
N VAL A 26 -42.52 7.37 19.33
CA VAL A 26 -41.77 7.38 18.06
C VAL A 26 -42.76 7.68 16.95
N ARG A 27 -42.82 8.95 16.54
CA ARG A 27 -43.57 9.40 15.37
C ARG A 27 -42.93 8.83 14.10
N ARG A 28 -43.63 7.88 13.48
CA ARG A 28 -43.41 7.43 12.11
C ARG A 28 -43.52 8.63 11.15
N ARG A 29 -42.47 8.89 10.37
CA ARG A 29 -42.58 9.59 9.08
C ARG A 29 -41.87 8.75 8.03
N GLY A 30 -42.69 8.13 7.19
CA GLY A 30 -42.29 7.53 5.92
C GLY A 30 -42.02 8.57 4.83
N PRO A 31 -41.78 8.13 3.59
CA PRO A 31 -40.64 8.60 2.79
C PRO A 31 -41.01 9.71 1.81
N ARG A 32 -40.10 10.67 1.59
CA ARG A 32 -40.22 11.64 0.50
C ARG A 32 -39.24 11.30 -0.61
N LYS A 33 -39.81 10.81 -1.72
CA LYS A 33 -39.18 10.65 -3.02
C LYS A 33 -38.67 12.01 -3.52
N SER A 34 -37.41 12.08 -3.96
CA SER A 34 -36.98 13.09 -4.92
C SER A 34 -36.05 12.47 -5.96
N ARG A 35 -36.65 12.05 -7.08
CA ARG A 35 -35.99 11.96 -8.38
C ARG A 35 -35.55 13.37 -8.79
N ARG A 36 -34.27 13.57 -9.08
CA ARG A 36 -33.85 14.50 -10.15
C ARG A 36 -32.69 13.86 -10.92
N ARG A 37 -32.96 13.59 -12.19
CA ARG A 37 -31.97 13.21 -13.20
C ARG A 37 -31.30 14.48 -13.74
N ALA A 38 -30.02 14.29 -14.06
CA ALA A 38 -29.10 15.04 -14.90
C ALA A 38 -29.69 15.96 -15.98
N THR A 39 -29.00 17.07 -16.25
CA THR A 39 -28.35 17.33 -17.55
C THR A 39 -27.38 18.54 -17.51
N SER A 40 -26.36 18.44 -18.36
CA SER A 40 -25.48 19.48 -18.94
C SER A 40 -24.37 20.14 -18.10
N CYS A 41 -23.19 19.53 -18.10
CA CYS A 41 -21.92 20.27 -18.17
C CYS A 41 -21.43 20.26 -19.63
N ARG A 42 -21.66 21.37 -20.34
CA ARG A 42 -20.97 21.72 -21.58
C ARG A 42 -19.80 22.64 -21.23
N ARG A 43 -18.66 22.43 -21.90
CA ARG A 43 -17.44 23.27 -22.02
C ARG A 43 -16.20 22.75 -21.28
N CYS A 44 -15.46 21.89 -21.98
CA CYS A 44 -14.00 21.93 -21.95
C CYS A 44 -13.54 22.52 -23.30
N PRO A 45 -12.64 23.51 -23.34
CA PRO A 45 -12.05 23.96 -24.60
C PRO A 45 -10.99 22.96 -25.09
N ARG A 46 -11.00 22.75 -26.40
CA ARG A 46 -10.04 21.98 -27.20
C ARG A 46 -8.65 22.64 -27.16
N PHE A 47 -7.61 21.85 -26.92
CA PHE A 47 -6.23 22.21 -27.25
C PHE A 47 -6.01 22.03 -28.77
N PRO A 48 -5.48 23.03 -29.50
CA PRO A 48 -5.02 22.82 -30.85
C PRO A 48 -3.58 22.29 -30.89
N THR A 49 -3.42 21.17 -31.58
CA THR A 49 -2.16 20.67 -32.14
C THR A 49 -1.87 21.38 -33.47
N ALA A 50 -0.67 21.97 -33.60
CA ALA A 50 0.11 22.27 -34.82
C ALA A 50 1.08 23.40 -34.43
N GLY A 51 2.40 23.25 -34.48
CA GLY A 51 3.20 23.00 -35.66
C GLY A 51 4.28 24.09 -35.68
N SER A 52 5.53 23.75 -35.38
CA SER A 52 6.64 24.70 -35.47
C SER A 52 7.44 24.46 -36.75
N PRO A 53 7.52 25.48 -37.60
CA PRO A 53 8.77 25.73 -38.32
C PRO A 53 9.17 27.21 -38.20
N TRP A 54 10.44 27.45 -38.50
CA TRP A 54 11.09 28.76 -38.71
C TRP A 54 11.79 29.38 -37.49
N GLY A 55 13.10 29.15 -37.48
CA GLY A 55 14.03 30.13 -36.94
C GLY A 55 13.91 31.47 -37.65
N ARG A 56 14.09 32.54 -36.88
CA ARG A 56 14.48 33.86 -37.37
C ARG A 56 15.36 34.53 -36.32
N ARG A 57 16.35 35.24 -36.85
CA ARG A 57 17.48 35.89 -36.21
C ARG A 57 17.01 36.92 -35.19
N LEU A 58 17.61 36.93 -34.00
CA LEU A 58 17.50 38.01 -33.03
C LEU A 58 18.30 39.24 -33.51
N PRO A 59 17.72 40.45 -33.52
CA PRO A 59 18.48 41.69 -33.60
C PRO A 59 19.05 42.07 -32.20
N PRO A 60 20.11 42.91 -32.13
CA PRO A 60 20.75 43.27 -30.87
C PRO A 60 19.88 44.22 -30.03
N PRO A 61 20.05 44.25 -28.69
CA PRO A 61 19.26 45.12 -27.82
C PRO A 61 19.68 46.58 -27.99
N ARG A 62 18.75 47.43 -28.42
CA ARG A 62 18.81 48.88 -28.27
C ARG A 62 18.38 49.25 -26.86
N GLY A 63 19.14 50.16 -26.24
CA GLY A 63 18.87 50.67 -24.90
C GLY A 63 17.54 51.42 -24.79
N SER A 64 16.91 51.24 -23.63
CA SER A 64 15.77 52.03 -23.13
C SER A 64 16.03 52.23 -21.63
N ARG A 65 16.51 53.41 -21.25
CA ARG A 65 15.72 54.47 -20.60
C ARG A 65 14.80 53.93 -19.49
N SER A 66 15.29 54.11 -18.27
CA SER A 66 14.56 53.95 -17.01
C SER A 66 13.30 54.83 -17.00
N PRO A 67 12.10 54.27 -16.74
CA PRO A 67 10.94 55.04 -16.35
C PRO A 67 10.98 55.26 -14.83
N SER A 68 11.15 56.51 -14.44
CA SER A 68 10.87 57.02 -13.09
C SER A 68 9.38 56.81 -12.77
N GLY A 69 9.06 55.63 -12.23
CA GLY A 69 7.78 55.36 -11.58
C GLY A 69 7.78 55.93 -10.14
N PRO A 70 6.60 56.25 -9.59
CA PRO A 70 6.49 56.87 -8.28
C PRO A 70 7.01 55.92 -7.19
N PRO A 71 7.65 56.45 -6.13
CA PRO A 71 8.14 55.64 -5.04
C PRO A 71 6.92 54.94 -4.42
N TRP A 72 6.90 53.62 -4.54
CA TRP A 72 6.10 52.79 -3.65
C TRP A 72 6.42 53.29 -2.24
N ARG A 73 5.41 53.76 -1.52
CA ARG A 73 5.56 54.00 -0.09
C ARG A 73 5.99 52.66 0.48
N ALA A 74 7.24 52.58 0.91
CA ALA A 74 7.67 51.60 1.88
C ALA A 74 6.66 51.72 3.02
N GLN A 75 5.73 50.77 3.06
CA GLN A 75 4.86 50.64 4.19
C GLN A 75 5.81 50.15 5.28
N GLU A 76 6.24 51.08 6.13
CA GLU A 76 7.03 50.81 7.32
C GLU A 76 6.20 49.84 8.16
N VAL A 77 6.41 48.55 7.91
CA VAL A 77 5.92 47.50 8.79
C VAL A 77 6.63 47.78 10.11
N PRO A 78 5.89 47.93 11.22
CA PRO A 78 6.50 48.11 12.53
C PRO A 78 7.52 46.99 12.73
N VAL A 79 8.78 47.36 12.87
CA VAL A 79 9.95 46.48 12.69
C VAL A 79 9.91 45.27 13.65
N GLY A 80 9.28 45.44 14.82
CA GLY A 80 9.05 44.39 15.79
C GLY A 80 7.99 43.32 15.43
N LEU A 81 7.14 43.52 14.41
CA LEU A 81 6.16 42.50 13.98
C LEU A 81 6.78 41.49 13.01
N ALA A 82 7.74 41.94 12.19
CA ALA A 82 8.36 41.13 11.15
C ALA A 82 9.23 40.00 11.74
N ILE A 83 9.86 40.22 12.91
CA ILE A 83 10.63 39.18 13.58
C ILE A 83 9.74 38.06 14.14
N VAL A 84 8.55 38.40 14.66
CA VAL A 84 7.59 37.42 15.18
C VAL A 84 7.06 36.54 14.05
N GLU A 85 6.72 37.14 12.90
CA GLU A 85 6.29 36.39 11.71
C GLU A 85 7.41 35.46 11.19
N LEU A 86 8.66 35.93 11.19
CA LEU A 86 9.80 35.10 10.82
C LEU A 86 9.97 33.90 11.77
N VAL A 87 9.91 34.11 13.08
CA VAL A 87 10.03 33.04 14.07
C VAL A 87 8.93 32.00 13.86
N MET A 88 7.67 32.43 13.74
CA MET A 88 6.55 31.52 13.49
C MET A 88 6.72 30.72 12.19
N ALA A 89 7.20 31.36 11.12
CA ALA A 89 7.45 30.67 9.85
C ALA A 89 8.58 29.63 9.97
N VAL A 90 9.62 29.91 10.76
CA VAL A 90 10.71 28.95 11.04
C VAL A 90 10.22 27.79 11.90
N GLU A 91 9.46 28.07 12.96
CA GLU A 91 8.85 27.04 13.81
C GLU A 91 7.93 26.11 13.00
N GLU A 92 7.11 26.68 12.10
CA GLU A 92 6.22 25.91 11.22
C GLU A 92 6.99 25.07 10.20
N GLU A 93 7.99 25.65 9.51
CA GLU A 93 8.78 24.96 8.47
C GLU A 93 9.56 23.77 9.04
N PHE A 94 10.06 23.89 10.28
CA PHE A 94 10.90 22.88 10.92
C PHE A 94 10.17 22.06 12.00
N ALA A 95 8.92 22.38 12.31
CA ALA A 95 8.12 21.76 13.37
C ALA A 95 8.86 21.73 14.74
N ILE A 96 9.44 22.87 15.12
CA ILE A 96 10.16 23.07 16.39
C ILE A 96 9.55 24.23 17.17
N GLU A 97 9.78 24.26 18.48
CA GLU A 97 9.46 25.42 19.33
C GLU A 97 10.77 26.15 19.70
N LEU A 98 10.79 27.45 19.44
CA LEU A 98 11.90 28.37 19.68
C LEU A 98 11.54 29.29 20.86
N PRO A 99 12.04 29.02 22.08
CA PRO A 99 11.70 29.84 23.23
C PRO A 99 12.31 31.24 23.09
N ASP A 100 11.54 32.24 23.51
CA ASP A 100 11.88 33.66 23.39
C ASP A 100 13.26 33.98 24.00
N GLU A 101 13.62 33.33 25.11
CA GLU A 101 14.91 33.55 25.77
C GLU A 101 16.10 33.18 24.89
N GLU A 102 15.99 32.09 24.10
CA GLU A 102 17.03 31.65 23.17
C GLU A 102 17.06 32.52 21.90
N LEU A 103 15.91 33.08 21.50
CA LEU A 103 15.80 33.99 20.35
C LEU A 103 16.46 35.34 20.61
N VAL A 104 16.40 35.86 21.83
CA VAL A 104 17.08 37.11 22.23
C VAL A 104 18.61 37.02 22.04
N GLU A 105 19.19 35.82 22.18
CA GLU A 105 20.63 35.59 21.95
C GLU A 105 20.99 35.45 20.47
N ALA A 106 20.01 35.16 19.61
CA ALA A 106 20.20 34.94 18.20
C ALA A 106 20.36 36.25 17.42
N LYS A 107 21.50 36.93 17.57
CA LYS A 107 21.80 38.23 16.92
C LYS A 107 22.11 38.17 15.41
N THR A 108 22.32 36.98 14.87
CA THR A 108 22.66 36.77 13.45
C THR A 108 21.85 35.62 12.87
N VAL A 109 21.73 35.58 11.55
CA VAL A 109 21.12 34.45 10.82
C VAL A 109 21.81 33.13 11.16
N GLY A 110 23.13 33.15 11.31
CA GLY A 110 23.92 31.99 11.74
C GLY A 110 23.57 31.50 13.14
N HIS A 111 23.26 32.41 14.08
CA HIS A 111 22.81 32.01 15.41
C HIS A 111 21.45 31.31 15.35
N LEU A 112 20.49 31.84 14.58
CA LEU A 112 19.20 31.17 14.38
C LEU A 112 19.38 29.81 13.69
N TYR A 113 20.27 29.70 12.71
CA TYR A 113 20.62 28.43 12.08
C TYR A 113 21.15 27.40 13.08
N HIS A 114 22.10 27.79 13.94
CA HIS A 114 22.61 26.91 14.98
C HIS A 114 21.55 26.55 16.02
N LEU A 115 20.65 27.48 16.33
CA LEU A 115 19.52 27.26 17.22
C LEU A 115 18.55 26.22 16.64
N VAL A 116 18.20 26.35 15.36
CA VAL A 116 17.38 25.38 14.62
C VAL A 116 18.07 24.02 14.57
N LEU A 117 19.37 23.95 14.26
CA LEU A 117 20.12 22.69 14.29
C LEU A 117 20.08 22.05 15.68
N ARG A 118 20.31 22.82 16.74
CA ARG A 118 20.27 22.33 18.12
C ARG A 118 18.87 21.82 18.48
N LYS A 119 17.80 22.53 18.08
CA LYS A 119 16.42 22.09 18.31
C LYS A 119 16.05 20.88 17.48
N LEU A 120 16.55 20.73 16.26
CA LEU A 120 16.36 19.53 15.44
C LEU A 120 17.15 18.34 15.99
N GLU A 121 18.35 18.56 16.52
CA GLU A 121 19.10 17.51 17.21
C GLU A 121 18.42 17.10 18.50
N LEU A 122 18.03 18.07 19.33
CA LEU A 122 17.27 17.81 20.55
C LEU A 122 15.90 17.21 20.25
N ALA A 123 15.21 17.62 19.19
CA ALA A 123 13.99 16.98 18.73
C ALA A 123 14.26 15.60 18.14
N SER A 124 15.43 15.33 17.54
CA SER A 124 15.79 13.96 17.13
C SER A 124 16.14 13.07 18.33
N VAL A 125 16.53 13.67 19.45
CA VAL A 125 16.90 13.00 20.71
C VAL A 125 15.72 12.92 21.69
N ALA A 126 14.77 13.87 21.62
CA ALA A 126 13.62 14.04 22.51
C ALA A 126 12.28 13.75 21.82
N ALA A 127 12.19 13.78 20.49
CA ALA A 127 11.24 12.91 19.80
C ALA A 127 11.77 11.52 20.07
N ASP A 128 11.16 10.91 21.09
CA ASP A 128 11.34 9.54 21.47
C ASP A 128 11.50 8.72 20.18
N PRO A 129 12.68 8.14 19.89
CA PRO A 129 12.90 7.30 18.70
C PRO A 129 11.98 6.06 18.66
N GLU A 130 11.05 5.95 19.60
CA GLU A 130 10.24 4.78 19.87
C GLU A 130 8.85 4.77 19.20
N VAL A 131 8.25 5.91 18.81
CA VAL A 131 6.88 5.86 18.26
C VAL A 131 6.89 5.69 16.75
N CYS A 132 7.27 4.48 16.32
CA CYS A 132 7.16 4.01 14.95
C CYS A 132 5.81 4.43 14.34
N PRO A 133 5.74 5.02 13.13
CA PRO A 133 4.48 5.40 12.49
C PRO A 133 3.45 4.26 12.43
N THR A 134 3.93 3.02 12.34
CA THR A 134 3.07 1.82 12.42
C THR A 134 2.45 1.62 13.79
N SER A 135 3.15 1.96 14.88
CA SER A 135 2.62 1.96 16.25
C SER A 135 1.50 3.00 16.40
N ARG A 136 1.70 4.22 15.90
CA ARG A 136 0.65 5.25 15.90
C ARG A 136 -0.57 4.83 15.07
N GLY A 137 -0.36 4.23 13.90
CA GLY A 137 -1.42 3.61 13.09
C GLY A 137 -2.14 2.49 13.85
N PHE A 138 -1.40 1.65 14.57
CA PHE A 138 -1.97 0.58 15.39
C PHE A 138 -2.83 1.11 16.54
N HIS A 139 -2.38 2.15 17.25
CA HIS A 139 -3.16 2.78 18.31
C HIS A 139 -4.45 3.42 17.79
N CYS A 140 -4.40 4.05 16.61
CA CYS A 140 -5.59 4.59 15.95
C CYS A 140 -6.60 3.48 15.62
N VAL A 141 -6.14 2.41 14.96
CA VAL A 141 -6.99 1.25 14.62
C VAL A 141 -7.54 0.57 15.87
N ARG A 142 -6.72 0.38 16.90
CA ARG A 142 -7.14 -0.22 18.18
C ARG A 142 -8.23 0.61 18.85
N ARG A 143 -8.10 1.94 18.87
CA ARG A 143 -9.13 2.84 19.44
C ARG A 143 -10.44 2.69 18.67
N ALA A 144 -10.40 2.72 17.35
CA ALA A 144 -11.59 2.58 16.51
C ALA A 144 -12.26 1.20 16.67
N LEU A 145 -11.48 0.12 16.80
CA LEU A 145 -12.01 -1.23 17.06
C LEU A 145 -12.67 -1.36 18.44
N VAL A 146 -12.09 -0.74 19.49
CA VAL A 146 -12.71 -0.71 20.83
C VAL A 146 -14.05 0.03 20.78
N GLU A 147 -14.09 1.18 20.12
CA GLU A 147 -15.27 2.04 20.06
C GLU A 147 -16.41 1.44 19.22
N ILE A 148 -16.10 0.92 18.04
CA ILE A 148 -17.11 0.46 17.07
C ILE A 148 -17.49 -1.00 17.30
N ALA A 149 -16.51 -1.87 17.53
CA ALA A 149 -16.74 -3.31 17.66
C ALA A 149 -16.90 -3.77 19.12
N GLY A 150 -16.71 -2.87 20.10
CA GLY A 150 -16.82 -3.21 21.53
C GLY A 150 -15.77 -4.23 22.01
N VAL A 151 -14.69 -4.40 21.25
CA VAL A 151 -13.65 -5.40 21.52
C VAL A 151 -12.80 -4.92 22.70
N PRO A 152 -12.54 -5.76 23.73
CA PRO A 152 -11.67 -5.39 24.83
C PRO A 152 -10.28 -4.99 24.35
N ARG A 153 -9.74 -3.88 24.87
CA ARG A 153 -8.46 -3.31 24.42
C ARG A 153 -7.33 -4.35 24.46
N GLU A 154 -7.33 -5.26 25.42
CA GLU A 154 -6.29 -6.27 25.67
C GLU A 154 -6.21 -7.39 24.62
N THR A 155 -7.29 -7.70 23.92
CA THR A 155 -7.32 -8.75 22.88
C THR A 155 -6.77 -8.28 21.54
N ILE A 156 -6.62 -6.97 21.37
CA ILE A 156 -6.17 -6.34 20.14
C ILE A 156 -4.64 -6.24 20.17
N ARG A 157 -3.97 -7.14 19.45
CA ARG A 157 -2.52 -7.17 19.17
C ARG A 157 -2.30 -7.02 17.66
N PRO A 158 -1.11 -6.58 17.19
CA PRO A 158 -0.83 -6.46 15.76
C PRO A 158 -1.01 -7.77 14.99
N SER A 159 -0.70 -8.92 15.61
CA SER A 159 -0.89 -10.25 15.03
C SER A 159 -2.30 -10.82 15.22
N THR A 160 -3.20 -10.13 15.93
CA THR A 160 -4.57 -10.61 16.13
C THR A 160 -5.28 -10.69 14.78
N PRO A 161 -5.85 -11.85 14.42
CA PRO A 161 -6.58 -11.99 13.17
C PRO A 161 -7.84 -11.12 13.21
N LEU A 162 -8.03 -10.32 12.18
CA LEU A 162 -9.13 -9.36 12.10
C LEU A 162 -10.49 -10.08 12.06
N GLU A 163 -10.52 -11.30 11.53
CA GLU A 163 -11.71 -12.16 11.48
C GLU A 163 -12.22 -12.57 12.86
N SER A 164 -11.36 -12.66 13.88
CA SER A 164 -11.78 -12.97 15.25
C SER A 164 -12.35 -11.76 15.98
N LEU A 165 -11.96 -10.55 15.56
CA LEU A 165 -12.46 -9.28 16.12
C LEU A 165 -13.75 -8.81 15.46
N LEU A 166 -13.95 -9.17 14.19
CA LEU A 166 -15.10 -8.77 13.39
C LEU A 166 -15.93 -10.01 13.05
N PRO A 167 -16.96 -10.36 13.85
CA PRO A 167 -17.80 -11.53 13.60
C PRO A 167 -18.43 -11.45 12.21
N SER A 168 -18.66 -12.61 11.58
CA SER A 168 -19.24 -12.68 10.22
C SER A 168 -20.61 -12.00 10.13
N ASP A 169 -21.35 -12.01 11.22
CA ASP A 169 -22.63 -11.34 11.35
C ASP A 169 -22.41 -9.85 11.63
N GLY A 170 -22.96 -8.99 10.79
CA GLY A 170 -22.77 -7.54 10.90
C GLY A 170 -21.42 -7.02 10.40
N ARG A 171 -20.45 -7.88 10.03
CA ARG A 171 -19.11 -7.49 9.55
C ARG A 171 -19.11 -6.34 8.55
N ARG A 172 -20.02 -6.37 7.56
CA ARG A 172 -20.10 -5.36 6.50
C ARG A 172 -20.49 -3.98 7.03
N GLU A 173 -21.33 -3.93 8.06
CA GLU A 173 -21.73 -2.69 8.70
C GLU A 173 -20.60 -2.17 9.58
N THR A 174 -20.02 -3.04 10.44
CA THR A 174 -18.86 -2.71 11.28
C THR A 174 -17.67 -2.24 10.43
N TRP A 175 -17.40 -2.87 9.28
CA TRP A 175 -16.34 -2.49 8.35
C TRP A 175 -16.57 -1.10 7.75
N ARG A 176 -17.82 -0.76 7.42
CA ARG A 176 -18.17 0.59 6.94
C ARG A 176 -18.04 1.64 8.03
N GLN A 177 -18.45 1.33 9.25
CA GLN A 177 -18.28 2.22 10.41
C GLN A 177 -16.80 2.41 10.74
N LEU A 178 -15.99 1.35 10.66
CA LEU A 178 -14.55 1.42 10.84
C LEU A 178 -13.88 2.30 9.77
N ALA A 179 -14.30 2.18 8.51
CA ALA A 179 -13.83 3.06 7.44
C ALA A 179 -14.15 4.54 7.73
N GLN A 180 -15.35 4.82 8.25
CA GLN A 180 -15.78 6.17 8.61
C GLN A 180 -15.00 6.74 9.81
N ALA A 181 -14.84 5.97 10.89
CA ALA A 181 -14.11 6.42 12.08
C ALA A 181 -12.61 6.57 11.85
N LEU A 182 -12.04 5.76 10.93
CA LEU A 182 -10.67 5.90 10.48
C LEU A 182 -10.53 6.88 9.33
N GLU A 183 -11.57 7.66 8.98
CA GLU A 183 -11.64 8.63 7.86
C GLU A 183 -10.88 8.17 6.59
N THR A 184 -10.96 6.87 6.28
CA THR A 184 -10.17 6.24 5.21
C THR A 184 -10.99 5.24 4.42
N THR A 185 -10.67 5.07 3.14
CA THR A 185 -11.32 4.11 2.27
C THR A 185 -10.71 2.72 2.50
N LEU A 186 -11.40 1.88 3.28
CA LEU A 186 -11.03 0.47 3.42
C LEU A 186 -11.38 -0.31 2.14
N PRO A 187 -10.59 -1.35 1.77
CA PRO A 187 -10.90 -2.19 0.63
C PRO A 187 -12.25 -2.89 0.80
N PRO A 188 -12.96 -3.16 -0.31
CA PRO A 188 -14.22 -3.89 -0.26
C PRO A 188 -13.99 -5.32 0.25
N LEU A 189 -14.98 -5.84 1.00
CA LEU A 189 -15.02 -7.25 1.41
C LEU A 189 -15.12 -8.14 0.17
N ARG A 190 -14.60 -9.37 0.26
CA ARG A 190 -14.62 -10.38 -0.80
C ARG A 190 -15.64 -11.49 -0.51
N LEU A 191 -16.03 -12.20 -1.56
CA LEU A 191 -16.77 -13.46 -1.45
C LEU A 191 -15.82 -14.59 -0.98
N PRO A 192 -16.35 -15.65 -0.34
CA PRO A 192 -15.56 -16.83 -0.02
C PRO A 192 -14.97 -17.47 -1.28
N GLU A 193 -13.73 -17.93 -1.21
CA GLU A 193 -13.00 -18.50 -2.37
C GLU A 193 -13.65 -19.76 -2.94
N TRP A 194 -14.37 -20.51 -2.12
CA TRP A 194 -15.09 -21.68 -2.59
C TRP A 194 -16.18 -21.30 -3.59
N VAL A 195 -16.76 -20.09 -3.50
CA VAL A 195 -17.79 -19.59 -4.44
C VAL A 195 -17.15 -19.36 -5.81
N ASP A 196 -15.98 -18.70 -5.83
CA ASP A 196 -15.21 -18.50 -7.06
C ASP A 196 -14.77 -19.84 -7.66
N ALA A 197 -14.33 -20.77 -6.81
CA ALA A 197 -13.98 -22.12 -7.24
C ALA A 197 -15.18 -22.88 -7.84
N LEU A 198 -16.35 -22.84 -7.19
CA LEU A 198 -17.59 -23.49 -7.67
C LEU A 198 -18.06 -22.92 -9.00
N ALA A 199 -17.99 -21.60 -9.18
CA ALA A 199 -18.26 -20.97 -10.46
C ALA A 199 -17.31 -21.47 -11.56
N GLY A 200 -16.02 -21.62 -11.23
CA GLY A 200 -15.02 -22.20 -12.13
C GLY A 200 -15.27 -23.68 -12.46
N TRP A 201 -15.55 -24.52 -11.47
CA TRP A 201 -15.89 -25.94 -11.65
C TRP A 201 -17.14 -26.11 -12.52
N GLY A 202 -18.18 -25.31 -12.28
CA GLY A 202 -19.40 -25.38 -13.06
C GLY A 202 -19.19 -24.99 -14.53
N LEU A 203 -18.30 -24.02 -14.82
CA LEU A 203 -17.96 -23.65 -16.20
C LEU A 203 -17.22 -24.80 -16.89
N LEU A 204 -16.27 -25.43 -16.20
CA LEU A 204 -15.53 -26.58 -16.72
C LEU A 204 -16.45 -27.77 -17.01
N LEU A 205 -17.38 -28.09 -16.10
CA LEU A 205 -18.38 -29.13 -16.31
C LEU A 205 -19.32 -28.80 -17.48
N ALA A 206 -19.73 -27.54 -17.62
CA ALA A 206 -20.56 -27.11 -18.75
C ALA A 206 -19.82 -27.28 -20.09
N LEU A 207 -18.54 -26.90 -20.17
CA LEU A 207 -17.70 -27.09 -21.35
C LEU A 207 -17.44 -28.58 -21.66
N ALA A 208 -17.13 -29.38 -20.64
CA ALA A 208 -16.93 -30.82 -20.79
C ALA A 208 -18.20 -31.51 -21.30
N SER A 209 -19.38 -31.14 -20.78
CA SER A 209 -20.67 -31.68 -21.24
C SER A 209 -20.94 -31.37 -22.71
N LEU A 210 -20.58 -30.16 -23.17
CA LEU A 210 -20.67 -29.75 -24.57
C LEU A 210 -19.78 -30.61 -25.48
N LEU A 211 -18.53 -30.85 -25.08
CA LEU A 211 -17.58 -31.70 -25.82
C LEU A 211 -18.07 -33.14 -25.93
N VAL A 212 -18.53 -33.73 -24.83
CA VAL A 212 -19.07 -35.10 -24.81
C VAL A 212 -20.31 -35.20 -25.69
N CYS A 213 -21.25 -34.25 -25.58
CA CYS A 213 -22.43 -34.24 -26.44
C CYS A 213 -22.09 -34.08 -27.92
N GLY A 214 -21.08 -33.26 -28.27
CA GLY A 214 -20.59 -33.12 -29.63
C GLY A 214 -20.03 -34.43 -30.19
N ALA A 215 -19.21 -35.14 -29.41
CA ALA A 215 -18.62 -36.42 -29.81
C ALA A 215 -19.68 -37.54 -29.97
N VAL A 216 -20.63 -37.63 -29.03
CA VAL A 216 -21.68 -38.67 -29.05
C VAL A 216 -22.70 -38.43 -30.17
N ARG A 217 -22.98 -37.17 -30.54
CA ARG A 217 -23.91 -36.85 -31.64
C ARG A 217 -23.47 -37.42 -32.99
N GLY A 218 -22.16 -37.64 -33.18
CA GLY A 218 -21.62 -38.30 -34.37
C GLY A 218 -21.85 -39.82 -34.40
N VAL A 219 -22.09 -40.44 -33.24
CA VAL A 219 -22.22 -41.90 -33.08
C VAL A 219 -23.67 -42.33 -32.87
N TRP A 220 -24.49 -41.52 -32.19
CA TRP A 220 -25.87 -41.88 -31.85
C TRP A 220 -26.81 -40.66 -31.92
N PRO A 221 -27.63 -40.52 -32.98
CA PRO A 221 -28.51 -39.35 -33.16
C PRO A 221 -29.82 -39.51 -32.37
N HIS A 222 -29.73 -39.63 -31.04
CA HIS A 222 -30.92 -39.64 -30.18
C HIS A 222 -31.39 -38.20 -29.88
N PRO A 223 -32.69 -37.87 -30.06
CA PRO A 223 -33.20 -36.49 -29.90
C PRO A 223 -33.17 -35.94 -28.47
N LEU A 224 -33.01 -36.78 -27.45
CA LEU A 224 -32.98 -36.37 -26.03
C LEU A 224 -31.57 -36.02 -25.50
N LEU A 225 -30.52 -36.40 -26.24
CA LEU A 225 -29.13 -36.12 -25.90
C LEU A 225 -28.80 -34.63 -25.62
N PRO A 226 -29.38 -33.63 -26.33
CA PRO A 226 -29.09 -32.22 -26.06
C PRO A 226 -29.73 -31.64 -24.79
N LEU A 227 -30.65 -32.36 -24.13
CA LEU A 227 -31.28 -31.87 -22.90
C LEU A 227 -30.32 -31.89 -21.70
N VAL A 228 -29.38 -32.84 -21.67
CA VAL A 228 -28.38 -32.98 -20.60
C VAL A 228 -27.44 -31.76 -20.50
N PRO A 229 -26.77 -31.29 -21.57
CA PRO A 229 -25.93 -30.11 -21.50
C PRO A 229 -26.76 -28.85 -21.24
N GLY A 230 -28.00 -28.77 -21.73
CA GLY A 230 -28.92 -27.66 -21.44
C GLY A 230 -29.21 -27.51 -19.95
N GLY A 231 -29.43 -28.63 -19.24
CA GLY A 231 -29.62 -28.62 -17.78
C GLY A 231 -28.38 -28.15 -17.01
N ILE A 232 -27.19 -28.64 -17.38
CA ILE A 232 -25.92 -28.25 -16.75
C ILE A 232 -25.64 -26.75 -16.97
N TRP A 233 -25.89 -26.23 -18.16
CA TRP A 233 -25.75 -24.81 -18.47
C TRP A 233 -26.71 -23.93 -17.67
N LEU A 234 -27.96 -24.35 -17.53
CA LEU A 234 -28.95 -23.61 -16.73
C LEU A 234 -28.55 -23.57 -15.25
N ILE A 235 -28.10 -24.70 -14.69
CA ILE A 235 -27.60 -24.76 -13.31
C ILE A 235 -26.40 -23.85 -13.12
N TRP A 236 -25.43 -23.87 -14.05
CA TRP A 236 -24.26 -22.99 -14.00
C TRP A 236 -24.65 -21.51 -14.08
N LEU A 237 -25.55 -21.14 -14.99
CA LEU A 237 -26.03 -19.76 -15.12
C LEU A 237 -26.74 -19.29 -13.85
N LEU A 238 -27.56 -20.14 -13.23
CA LEU A 238 -28.22 -19.84 -11.96
C LEU A 238 -27.19 -19.67 -10.82
N LEU A 239 -26.14 -20.48 -10.78
CA LEU A 239 -25.03 -20.32 -9.82
C LEU A 239 -24.27 -19.01 -10.07
N LEU A 240 -23.97 -18.66 -11.33
CA LEU A 240 -23.28 -17.42 -11.69
C LEU A 240 -24.11 -16.18 -11.30
N VAL A 241 -25.39 -16.15 -11.67
CA VAL A 241 -26.32 -15.06 -11.31
C VAL A 241 -26.49 -14.99 -9.80
N GLY A 242 -26.59 -16.14 -9.13
CA GLY A 242 -26.59 -16.25 -7.67
C GLY A 242 -25.36 -15.60 -7.05
N SER A 243 -24.17 -15.87 -7.58
CA SER A 243 -22.90 -15.28 -7.12
C SER A 243 -22.83 -13.76 -7.35
N CYS A 244 -23.31 -13.25 -8.49
CA CYS A 244 -23.39 -11.81 -8.75
C CYS A 244 -24.40 -11.12 -7.81
N LEU A 245 -25.55 -11.75 -7.56
CA LEU A 245 -26.55 -11.24 -6.62
C LEU A 245 -26.11 -11.41 -5.15
N ALA A 246 -25.12 -12.26 -4.89
CA ALA A 246 -24.49 -12.45 -3.59
C ALA A 246 -23.32 -11.48 -3.33
N GLU A 247 -22.94 -10.63 -4.27
CA GLU A 247 -21.98 -9.53 -4.06
C GLU A 247 -22.32 -8.63 -2.84
N PRO A 248 -23.60 -8.24 -2.57
CA PRO A 248 -23.97 -7.58 -1.31
C PRO A 248 -23.73 -8.43 -0.04
N GLN A 249 -23.47 -9.73 -0.17
CA GLN A 249 -23.14 -10.66 0.91
C GLN A 249 -21.63 -10.94 1.03
N ALA A 250 -20.76 -10.14 0.41
CA ALA A 250 -19.32 -10.25 0.63
C ALA A 250 -19.00 -10.07 2.13
N ARG A 251 -18.56 -11.17 2.76
CA ARG A 251 -18.27 -11.27 4.20
C ARG A 251 -16.80 -11.59 4.47
N CYS A 252 -16.01 -12.00 3.48
CA CYS A 252 -14.60 -12.33 3.72
C CYS A 252 -13.73 -11.08 3.67
N LEU A 253 -12.74 -11.00 4.57
CA LEU A 253 -11.76 -9.92 4.52
C LEU A 253 -10.75 -10.20 3.39
N PRO A 254 -10.15 -9.16 2.79
CA PRO A 254 -9.06 -9.35 1.83
C PRO A 254 -7.90 -10.11 2.49
N ARG A 255 -7.32 -11.09 1.78
CA ARG A 255 -6.21 -11.94 2.30
C ARG A 255 -4.99 -11.13 2.80
N ASN A 256 -4.72 -9.99 2.18
CA ASN A 256 -3.62 -9.11 2.56
C ASN A 256 -3.91 -8.24 3.81
N TRP A 257 -5.10 -8.40 4.41
CA TRP A 257 -5.61 -7.66 5.57
C TRP A 257 -6.08 -8.64 6.65
N ALA A 258 -5.32 -9.73 6.83
CA ALA A 258 -5.68 -10.81 7.73
C ALA A 258 -5.56 -10.40 9.20
N THR A 259 -4.70 -9.43 9.52
CA THR A 259 -4.39 -9.01 10.90
C THR A 259 -4.64 -7.53 11.16
N VAL A 260 -4.78 -7.15 12.43
CA VAL A 260 -4.86 -5.73 12.86
C VAL A 260 -3.63 -4.94 12.42
N GLY A 261 -2.46 -5.57 12.39
CA GLY A 261 -1.21 -4.96 11.95
C GLY A 261 -1.21 -4.61 10.45
N ASP A 262 -1.87 -5.41 9.61
CA ASP A 262 -2.03 -5.10 8.18
C ASP A 262 -2.89 -3.86 7.98
N LEU A 263 -4.01 -3.79 8.71
CA LEU A 263 -4.89 -2.63 8.73
C LEU A 263 -4.18 -1.38 9.27
N ALA A 264 -3.43 -1.51 10.38
CA ALA A 264 -2.65 -0.44 10.98
C ALA A 264 -1.60 0.13 10.03
N ARG A 265 -0.89 -0.73 9.29
CA ARG A 265 0.07 -0.31 8.27
C ARG A 265 -0.62 0.49 7.16
N HIS A 266 -1.79 0.05 6.69
CA HIS A 266 -2.51 0.79 5.67
C HIS A 266 -2.94 2.18 6.15
N VAL A 267 -3.43 2.27 7.39
CA VAL A 267 -3.83 3.53 8.02
C VAL A 267 -2.62 4.46 8.22
N SER A 268 -1.49 3.94 8.70
CA SER A 268 -0.30 4.77 8.95
C SER A 268 0.23 5.45 7.70
N TRP A 269 0.20 4.77 6.54
CA TRP A 269 0.61 5.36 5.26
C TRP A 269 -0.24 6.54 4.80
N ARG A 270 -1.50 6.62 5.26
CA ARG A 270 -2.46 7.66 4.85
C ARG A 270 -2.37 8.91 5.74
N TYR A 271 -2.24 8.71 7.05
CA TYR A 271 -2.23 9.79 8.04
C TYR A 271 -0.88 10.43 8.29
N PHE A 272 0.18 9.66 8.06
CA PHE A 272 1.54 10.14 8.16
C PHE A 272 2.14 10.03 6.76
N PRO A 273 1.78 10.94 5.84
CA PRO A 273 2.60 11.13 4.65
C PRO A 273 4.01 11.36 5.18
N GLN A 274 4.93 10.47 4.84
CA GLN A 274 6.30 10.59 5.33
C GLN A 274 6.77 12.01 5.03
N PRO A 275 7.29 12.75 6.03
CA PRO A 275 7.88 14.04 5.75
C PRO A 275 8.91 13.86 4.64
N ALA A 276 8.84 14.72 3.64
CA ALA A 276 9.84 14.73 2.58
C ALA A 276 11.19 15.17 3.20
N PHE A 277 12.09 14.20 3.39
CA PHE A 277 13.53 14.32 3.75
C PHE A 277 13.89 14.59 5.24
N PRO A 278 15.17 14.45 5.67
CA PRO A 278 15.96 13.20 5.74
C PRO A 278 16.65 12.95 7.11
N ALA A 279 17.08 11.70 7.31
CA ALA A 279 18.30 11.27 8.02
C ALA A 279 18.47 11.59 9.53
N ARG A 280 17.92 10.72 10.38
CA ARG A 280 18.64 10.11 11.52
C ARG A 280 17.89 8.85 11.94
N GLU A 281 17.95 7.85 11.08
CA GLU A 281 17.69 6.46 11.47
C GLU A 281 18.86 5.69 10.93
N GLU A 282 19.45 4.79 11.73
CA GLU A 282 20.26 3.69 11.18
C GLU A 282 19.58 3.24 9.90
N PRO A 283 20.25 3.33 8.73
CA PRO A 283 19.56 3.32 7.45
C PRO A 283 18.68 2.09 7.47
N CYS A 284 17.35 2.32 7.44
CA CYS A 284 16.39 1.30 7.80
C CYS A 284 16.85 0.01 7.12
N PRO A 285 16.91 -1.16 7.78
CA PRO A 285 17.44 -2.37 7.16
C PRO A 285 16.87 -2.62 5.75
N ASN A 286 15.63 -2.18 5.54
CA ASN A 286 14.95 -2.06 4.24
C ASN A 286 15.61 -1.09 3.22
N LEU A 287 16.05 0.11 3.60
CA LEU A 287 16.73 1.06 2.71
C LEU A 287 18.13 0.56 2.27
N VAL A 288 18.90 -0.04 3.20
CA VAL A 288 20.20 -0.66 2.86
C VAL A 288 19.97 -1.84 1.93
N ALA A 289 19.05 -2.75 2.28
CA ALA A 289 18.66 -3.87 1.43
C ALA A 289 18.17 -3.39 0.06
N PHE A 290 17.38 -2.31 -0.01
CA PHE A 290 16.92 -1.73 -1.27
C PHE A 290 18.06 -1.22 -2.13
N HIS A 291 19.00 -0.46 -1.57
CA HIS A 291 20.13 0.03 -2.35
C HIS A 291 21.07 -1.08 -2.82
N ARG A 292 21.26 -2.13 -2.02
CA ARG A 292 22.03 -3.32 -2.40
C ARG A 292 21.34 -4.10 -3.51
N MET A 293 20.04 -4.36 -3.34
CA MET A 293 19.18 -5.00 -4.32
C MET A 293 19.16 -4.23 -5.64
N ARG A 294 18.99 -2.91 -5.59
CA ARG A 294 19.00 -2.05 -6.78
C ARG A 294 20.33 -2.11 -7.52
N ARG A 295 21.46 -2.05 -6.82
CA ARG A 295 22.78 -2.21 -7.46
C ARG A 295 22.93 -3.59 -8.10
N GLY A 296 22.50 -4.65 -7.43
CA GLY A 296 22.52 -6.01 -7.97
C GLY A 296 21.71 -6.13 -9.26
N LEU A 297 20.48 -5.60 -9.27
CA LEU A 297 19.63 -5.59 -10.46
C LEU A 297 20.26 -4.80 -11.62
N MET A 298 20.86 -3.64 -11.34
CA MET A 298 21.54 -2.84 -12.36
C MET A 298 22.77 -3.57 -12.92
N ALA A 299 23.57 -4.20 -12.06
CA ALA A 299 24.81 -4.85 -12.47
C ALA A 299 24.60 -6.17 -13.23
N ILE A 300 23.66 -7.00 -12.78
CA ILE A 300 23.46 -8.35 -13.31
C ILE A 300 22.47 -8.35 -14.48
N VAL A 301 21.41 -7.54 -14.37
CA VAL A 301 20.29 -7.59 -15.32
C VAL A 301 20.36 -6.41 -16.31
N GLY A 302 21.12 -5.35 -15.99
CA GLY A 302 21.22 -4.16 -16.83
C GLY A 302 19.98 -3.26 -16.77
N VAL A 303 19.15 -3.39 -15.72
CA VAL A 303 17.92 -2.61 -15.58
C VAL A 303 18.24 -1.14 -15.26
N PRO A 304 17.66 -0.15 -15.95
CA PRO A 304 17.84 1.26 -15.63
C PRO A 304 17.44 1.60 -14.19
N ARG A 305 18.18 2.51 -13.56
CA ARG A 305 17.93 2.93 -12.16
C ARG A 305 16.50 3.44 -11.93
N ALA A 306 15.88 4.06 -12.96
CA ALA A 306 14.54 4.62 -12.89
C ALA A 306 13.42 3.56 -12.80
N ASP A 307 13.70 2.35 -13.27
CA ASP A 307 12.74 1.24 -13.34
C ASP A 307 12.73 0.39 -12.07
N VAL A 308 13.78 0.51 -11.24
CA VAL A 308 13.88 -0.19 -9.95
C VAL A 308 13.26 0.65 -8.84
N ARG A 309 11.94 0.59 -8.74
CA ARG A 309 11.15 1.18 -7.65
C ARG A 309 10.73 0.09 -6.66
N LEU A 310 10.33 0.48 -5.45
CA LEU A 310 9.90 -0.47 -4.41
C LEU A 310 8.64 -1.26 -4.82
N ASP A 311 7.75 -0.63 -5.56
CA ASP A 311 6.52 -1.18 -6.11
C ASP A 311 6.72 -1.90 -7.46
N SER A 312 7.88 -1.74 -8.09
CA SER A 312 8.21 -2.46 -9.32
C SER A 312 8.12 -3.96 -9.09
N ARG A 313 7.39 -4.64 -9.97
CA ARG A 313 7.26 -6.09 -9.94
C ARG A 313 8.55 -6.71 -10.43
N LEU A 314 9.11 -7.64 -9.66
CA LEU A 314 10.36 -8.30 -10.04
C LEU A 314 10.22 -9.12 -11.32
N GLU A 315 9.01 -9.56 -11.65
CA GLU A 315 8.72 -10.28 -12.89
C GLU A 315 8.92 -9.43 -14.15
N ASP A 316 8.77 -8.10 -14.05
CA ASP A 316 9.00 -7.15 -15.14
C ASP A 316 10.50 -6.82 -15.26
N LEU A 317 11.22 -6.87 -14.14
CA LEU A 317 12.65 -6.59 -14.09
C LEU A 317 13.50 -7.81 -14.48
N LEU A 318 13.02 -9.03 -14.23
CA LEU A 318 13.74 -10.28 -14.48
C LEU A 318 13.12 -11.06 -15.66
N PRO A 319 13.80 -11.10 -16.83
CA PRO A 319 13.29 -11.79 -18.00
C PRO A 319 13.08 -13.28 -17.73
N ARG A 320 11.91 -13.80 -18.15
CA ARG A 320 11.47 -15.16 -17.82
C ARG A 320 12.50 -16.23 -18.20
N GLN A 321 13.11 -16.16 -19.40
CA GLN A 321 13.97 -17.25 -19.89
C GLN A 321 15.26 -17.43 -19.09
N ARG A 322 15.80 -16.36 -18.48
CA ARG A 322 17.07 -16.40 -17.74
C ARG A 322 16.90 -16.23 -16.23
N ARG A 323 15.65 -16.16 -15.77
CA ARG A 323 15.32 -15.83 -14.38
C ARG A 323 16.04 -16.71 -13.35
N PRO A 324 16.17 -18.05 -13.50
CA PRO A 324 16.88 -18.86 -12.52
C PRO A 324 18.35 -18.47 -12.36
N GLY A 325 19.05 -18.18 -13.46
CA GLY A 325 20.43 -17.71 -13.44
C GLY A 325 20.56 -16.33 -12.81
N HIS A 326 19.78 -15.35 -13.29
CA HIS A 326 19.78 -14.01 -12.70
C HIS A 326 19.40 -14.02 -11.21
N TRP A 327 18.53 -14.93 -10.76
CA TRP A 327 18.14 -15.05 -9.35
C TRP A 327 19.30 -15.52 -8.48
N GLN A 328 20.09 -16.50 -8.95
CA GLN A 328 21.28 -16.99 -8.25
C GLN A 328 22.38 -15.91 -8.22
N ASP A 329 22.65 -15.26 -9.34
CA ASP A 329 23.63 -14.16 -9.42
C ASP A 329 23.24 -13.01 -8.48
N LEU A 330 21.94 -12.71 -8.41
CA LEU A 330 21.42 -11.65 -7.55
C LEU A 330 21.53 -11.99 -6.07
N ALA A 331 21.31 -13.26 -5.70
CA ALA A 331 21.56 -13.75 -4.34
C ALA A 331 23.04 -13.57 -3.95
N ALA A 332 23.96 -13.89 -4.87
CA ALA A 332 25.39 -13.69 -4.66
C ALA A 332 25.75 -12.20 -4.51
N ALA A 333 25.22 -11.32 -5.36
CA ALA A 333 25.49 -9.88 -5.28
C ALA A 333 24.90 -9.19 -4.05
N VAL A 334 23.74 -9.64 -3.58
CA VAL A 334 23.13 -9.12 -2.34
C VAL A 334 23.84 -9.68 -1.10
N GLY A 335 24.49 -10.85 -1.22
CA GLY A 335 25.20 -11.49 -0.11
C GLY A 335 24.26 -12.16 0.90
N THR A 336 23.02 -12.44 0.50
CA THR A 336 22.03 -13.15 1.32
C THR A 336 21.30 -14.19 0.45
N PRO A 337 21.07 -15.41 0.95
CA PRO A 337 20.32 -16.42 0.20
C PRO A 337 18.89 -15.93 -0.06
N LEU A 338 18.52 -15.85 -1.35
CA LEU A 338 17.16 -15.49 -1.76
C LEU A 338 16.25 -16.73 -1.68
N PRO A 339 14.93 -16.56 -1.48
CA PRO A 339 14.01 -17.69 -1.43
C PRO A 339 13.96 -18.39 -2.79
N ASP A 340 13.75 -19.71 -2.78
CA ASP A 340 13.64 -20.50 -3.99
C ASP A 340 12.48 -20.04 -4.88
N LEU A 341 12.70 -20.02 -6.19
CA LEU A 341 11.65 -19.73 -7.18
C LEU A 341 10.55 -20.79 -7.08
N ARG A 342 9.30 -20.35 -6.91
CA ARG A 342 8.12 -21.22 -6.85
C ARG A 342 7.50 -21.42 -8.23
N ARG A 343 6.68 -22.46 -8.41
CA ARG A 343 5.82 -22.51 -9.59
C ARG A 343 4.72 -21.44 -9.47
N PRO A 344 4.33 -20.77 -10.57
CA PRO A 344 3.27 -19.75 -10.49
C PRO A 344 1.99 -20.36 -9.93
N TYR A 345 1.33 -19.63 -9.03
CA TYR A 345 0.04 -20.04 -8.48
C TYR A 345 -0.96 -20.18 -9.64
N GLY A 346 -1.62 -21.34 -9.73
CA GLY A 346 -2.50 -21.68 -10.85
C GLY A 346 -1.84 -22.46 -11.97
N VAL A 347 -0.51 -22.47 -12.14
CA VAL A 347 0.13 -23.45 -13.04
C VAL A 347 -0.05 -24.84 -12.47
N ASP A 348 0.15 -25.04 -11.16
CA ASP A 348 -0.10 -26.35 -10.54
C ASP A 348 -1.57 -26.77 -10.64
N GLN A 349 -2.50 -25.82 -10.59
CA GLN A 349 -3.93 -26.09 -10.70
C GLN A 349 -4.34 -26.37 -12.16
N LEU A 350 -3.92 -25.52 -13.11
CA LEU A 350 -4.12 -25.70 -14.55
C LEU A 350 -3.43 -26.98 -15.03
N LEU A 351 -2.35 -27.38 -14.38
CA LEU A 351 -1.71 -28.65 -14.61
C LEU A 351 -2.49 -29.82 -14.06
N LEU A 352 -3.00 -29.72 -12.83
CA LEU A 352 -3.92 -30.73 -12.30
C LEU A 352 -5.15 -30.88 -13.22
N TRP A 353 -5.66 -29.77 -13.76
CA TRP A 353 -6.72 -29.76 -14.75
C TRP A 353 -6.30 -30.37 -16.08
N ALA A 354 -5.13 -30.02 -16.60
CA ALA A 354 -4.60 -30.56 -17.83
C ALA A 354 -4.32 -32.06 -17.69
N LEU A 355 -3.80 -32.50 -16.55
CA LEU A 355 -3.58 -33.91 -16.19
C LEU A 355 -4.91 -34.65 -16.06
N ALA A 356 -5.91 -34.07 -15.40
CA ALA A 356 -7.24 -34.67 -15.26
C ALA A 356 -7.97 -34.78 -16.61
N LEU A 357 -7.92 -33.72 -17.43
CA LEU A 357 -8.42 -33.71 -18.80
C LEU A 357 -7.68 -34.73 -19.66
N LEU A 358 -6.35 -34.78 -19.53
CA LEU A 358 -5.55 -35.81 -20.17
C LEU A 358 -6.14 -37.16 -19.72
N LEU A 359 -6.09 -37.50 -18.43
CA LEU A 359 -6.46 -38.83 -17.94
C LEU A 359 -7.86 -39.26 -18.37
N THR A 360 -8.83 -38.34 -18.38
CA THR A 360 -10.20 -38.61 -18.84
C THR A 360 -10.29 -38.87 -20.35
N VAL A 361 -9.67 -38.01 -21.17
CA VAL A 361 -9.68 -38.17 -22.64
C VAL A 361 -8.85 -39.39 -23.05
N GLY A 362 -7.65 -39.51 -22.50
CA GLY A 362 -6.72 -40.60 -22.77
C GLY A 362 -7.29 -41.95 -22.39
N PHE A 363 -7.96 -42.06 -21.25
CA PHE A 363 -8.64 -43.29 -20.86
C PHE A 363 -9.74 -43.69 -21.85
N GLY A 364 -10.56 -42.73 -22.31
CA GLY A 364 -11.57 -42.97 -23.33
C GLY A 364 -10.99 -43.41 -24.68
N VAL A 365 -9.90 -42.76 -25.12
CA VAL A 365 -9.20 -43.10 -26.37
C VAL A 365 -8.52 -44.47 -26.27
N SER A 366 -7.87 -44.80 -25.15
CA SER A 366 -7.24 -46.10 -24.91
C SER A 366 -8.26 -47.24 -24.89
N LEU A 367 -9.48 -47.02 -24.41
CA LEU A 367 -10.57 -48.00 -24.47
C LEU A 367 -10.98 -48.33 -25.92
N VAL A 368 -10.93 -47.34 -26.82
CA VAL A 368 -11.32 -47.51 -28.24
C VAL A 368 -10.17 -48.06 -29.08
N LEU A 369 -8.93 -47.64 -28.81
CA LEU A 369 -7.75 -47.95 -29.65
C LEU A 369 -6.84 -49.06 -29.08
N GLY A 370 -7.12 -49.58 -27.88
CA GLY A 370 -6.37 -50.66 -27.26
C GLY A 370 -4.91 -50.30 -26.94
N ALA A 371 -3.99 -51.24 -27.20
CA ALA A 371 -2.57 -51.11 -26.81
C ALA A 371 -1.85 -49.92 -27.47
N ALA A 372 -2.23 -49.56 -28.71
CA ALA A 372 -1.67 -48.41 -29.40
C ALA A 372 -2.05 -47.09 -28.71
N GLY A 373 -3.26 -47.00 -28.16
CA GLY A 373 -3.70 -45.85 -27.36
C GLY A 373 -2.87 -45.67 -26.09
N CYS A 374 -2.57 -46.77 -25.37
CA CYS A 374 -1.76 -46.73 -24.16
C CYS A 374 -0.32 -46.23 -24.40
N ALA A 375 0.30 -46.62 -25.52
CA ALA A 375 1.67 -46.17 -25.84
C ALA A 375 1.74 -44.66 -26.13
N VAL A 376 0.79 -44.15 -26.93
CA VAL A 376 0.66 -42.70 -27.19
C VAL A 376 0.40 -41.96 -25.88
N TRP A 377 -0.38 -42.57 -24.98
CA TRP A 377 -0.72 -41.98 -23.70
C TRP A 377 0.46 -41.77 -22.76
N VAL A 378 1.28 -42.80 -22.60
CA VAL A 378 2.49 -42.74 -21.76
C VAL A 378 3.47 -41.72 -22.32
N ALA A 379 3.61 -41.64 -23.65
CA ALA A 379 4.45 -40.64 -24.31
C ALA A 379 3.96 -39.21 -24.03
N LEU A 380 2.64 -38.98 -24.06
CA LEU A 380 2.04 -37.67 -23.81
C LEU A 380 2.20 -37.25 -22.34
N LEU A 381 1.98 -38.15 -21.39
CA LEU A 381 2.22 -37.90 -19.96
C LEU A 381 3.69 -37.59 -19.68
N SER A 382 4.61 -38.31 -20.33
CA SER A 382 6.06 -38.08 -20.19
C SER A 382 6.48 -36.72 -20.76
N ALA A 383 5.94 -36.34 -21.93
CA ALA A 383 6.18 -35.04 -22.53
C ALA A 383 5.65 -33.89 -21.66
N VAL A 384 4.45 -34.05 -21.07
CA VAL A 384 3.89 -33.10 -20.10
C VAL A 384 4.76 -33.02 -18.84
N GLY A 385 5.25 -34.16 -18.32
CA GLY A 385 6.18 -34.22 -17.19
C GLY A 385 7.51 -33.49 -17.42
N ALA A 386 8.08 -33.64 -18.63
CA ALA A 386 9.30 -32.94 -19.02
C ALA A 386 9.06 -31.43 -19.19
N ALA A 387 7.98 -31.04 -19.87
CA ALA A 387 7.58 -29.64 -20.01
C ALA A 387 7.37 -28.99 -18.63
N LEU A 388 6.83 -29.74 -17.67
CA LEU A 388 6.62 -29.32 -16.30
C LEU A 388 7.88 -29.11 -15.47
N ALA A 389 8.89 -29.96 -15.66
CA ALA A 389 10.18 -29.76 -15.02
C ALA A 389 10.78 -28.40 -15.43
N GLN A 390 10.53 -27.97 -16.67
CA GLN A 390 10.98 -26.69 -17.20
C GLN A 390 10.18 -25.45 -16.76
N THR A 391 9.08 -25.57 -16.00
CA THR A 391 8.23 -24.40 -15.63
C THR A 391 8.49 -23.78 -14.25
N ARG A 392 9.59 -24.12 -13.55
CA ARG A 392 9.92 -23.53 -12.23
C ARG A 392 10.47 -22.10 -12.33
N HIS A 393 9.60 -21.12 -12.59
CA HIS A 393 10.02 -19.75 -12.93
C HIS A 393 9.27 -18.66 -12.14
N GLY A 394 8.33 -19.02 -11.26
CA GLY A 394 7.56 -18.06 -10.49
C GLY A 394 8.38 -17.45 -9.35
N ILE A 395 8.22 -16.16 -9.16
CA ILE A 395 8.79 -15.45 -8.01
C ILE A 395 7.80 -15.66 -6.84
N PRO A 396 8.26 -15.99 -5.62
CA PRO A 396 7.36 -16.16 -4.48
C PRO A 396 6.50 -14.92 -4.27
N GLU A 397 5.19 -15.06 -4.01
CA GLU A 397 4.29 -13.93 -3.74
C GLU A 397 4.81 -12.89 -2.73
N PRO A 398 5.41 -13.27 -1.58
CA PRO A 398 5.95 -12.28 -0.64
C PRO A 398 7.12 -11.47 -1.24
N CYS A 399 7.74 -11.93 -2.33
CA CYS A 399 8.86 -11.31 -3.03
C CYS A 399 8.47 -10.83 -4.45
N ALA A 400 7.18 -10.77 -4.78
CA ALA A 400 6.71 -10.41 -6.12
C ALA A 400 7.12 -8.98 -6.54
N THR A 401 7.33 -8.09 -5.56
CA THR A 401 7.82 -6.72 -5.77
C THR A 401 9.19 -6.52 -5.12
N VAL A 402 9.91 -5.49 -5.56
CA VAL A 402 11.22 -5.14 -4.97
C VAL A 402 11.09 -4.90 -3.48
N ARG A 403 10.01 -4.25 -3.01
CA ARG A 403 9.70 -4.05 -1.58
C ARG A 403 9.59 -5.38 -0.83
N GLY A 404 8.88 -6.35 -1.39
CA GLY A 404 8.70 -7.65 -0.76
C GLY A 404 10.02 -8.38 -0.56
N LEU A 405 10.87 -8.38 -1.60
CA LEU A 405 12.19 -8.99 -1.54
C LEU A 405 13.15 -8.25 -0.59
N VAL A 406 13.10 -6.92 -0.61
CA VAL A 406 13.85 -6.08 0.34
C VAL A 406 13.45 -6.37 1.79
N GLY A 407 12.16 -6.52 2.06
CA GLY A 407 11.66 -6.89 3.38
C GLY A 407 12.14 -8.28 3.81
N TYR A 408 12.21 -9.24 2.87
CA TYR A 408 12.79 -10.55 3.13
C TYR A 408 14.29 -10.47 3.48
N ILE A 409 15.08 -9.71 2.71
CA ILE A 409 16.53 -9.52 2.94
C ILE A 409 16.79 -8.80 4.27
N ALA A 410 15.99 -7.78 4.59
CA ALA A 410 16.08 -7.08 5.86
C ALA A 410 15.74 -7.99 7.05
N GLY A 411 14.76 -8.88 6.88
CA GLY A 411 14.34 -9.83 7.91
C GLY A 411 15.29 -11.02 8.11
N SER A 412 16.12 -11.36 7.13
CA SER A 412 17.07 -12.49 7.21
C SER A 412 18.40 -12.16 7.89
N GLY A 413 18.57 -10.93 8.38
CA GLY A 413 19.77 -10.48 9.09
C GLY A 413 20.92 -10.14 8.13
N LEU A 414 21.07 -8.85 7.80
CA LEU A 414 22.20 -8.38 6.99
C LEU A 414 23.49 -8.50 7.83
N PRO A 415 24.58 -9.11 7.31
CA PRO A 415 25.89 -9.00 7.93
C PRO A 415 26.33 -7.52 7.90
N SER A 416 26.61 -6.94 9.07
CA SER A 416 26.83 -5.51 9.32
C SER A 416 28.11 -4.91 8.70
N SER A 417 28.81 -5.65 7.84
CA SER A 417 30.15 -5.28 7.36
C SER A 417 30.14 -4.39 6.11
N VAL A 418 29.35 -3.32 6.08
CA VAL A 418 29.56 -2.24 5.10
C VAL A 418 30.54 -1.25 5.72
N PRO A 419 31.67 -0.92 5.05
CA PRO A 419 32.61 0.06 5.57
C PRO A 419 31.88 1.40 5.70
N ALA A 420 31.76 1.88 6.93
CA ALA A 420 31.18 3.17 7.24
C ALA A 420 31.90 4.24 6.42
N ARG A 421 31.17 4.92 5.53
CA ARG A 421 31.57 6.28 5.16
C ARG A 421 31.54 7.10 6.45
N SER A 422 32.54 7.94 6.66
CA SER A 422 32.69 8.70 7.91
C SER A 422 31.38 9.45 8.19
N ALA A 423 30.83 9.27 9.39
CA ALA A 423 29.61 9.95 9.83
C ALA A 423 29.72 11.48 9.71
N GLU A 424 30.94 12.02 9.71
CA GLU A 424 31.27 13.44 9.51
C GLU A 424 30.82 13.97 8.15
N ASP A 425 31.04 13.24 7.05
CA ASP A 425 30.66 13.67 5.70
C ASP A 425 29.14 13.75 5.52
N GLU A 426 28.40 12.92 6.25
CA GLU A 426 26.94 12.86 6.18
C GLU A 426 26.29 13.95 7.04
N SER A 427 26.85 14.21 8.22
CA SER A 427 26.42 15.33 9.09
C SER A 427 26.59 16.68 8.40
N ALA A 428 27.70 16.88 7.67
CA ALA A 428 27.95 18.11 6.91
C ALA A 428 26.89 18.36 5.83
N ARG A 429 26.40 17.30 5.16
CA ARG A 429 25.36 17.42 4.14
C ARG A 429 23.98 17.72 4.70
N ALA A 430 23.62 17.09 5.83
CA ALA A 430 22.34 17.36 6.48
C ALA A 430 22.25 18.82 6.95
N ALA A 431 23.34 19.32 7.53
CA ALA A 431 23.48 20.71 7.94
C ALA A 431 23.25 21.68 6.76
N GLU A 432 23.82 21.39 5.59
CA GLU A 432 23.66 22.22 4.40
C GLU A 432 22.21 22.26 3.87
N VAL A 433 21.46 21.15 3.99
CA VAL A 433 20.05 21.11 3.61
C VAL A 433 19.19 21.98 4.53
N VAL A 434 19.44 21.92 5.85
CA VAL A 434 18.75 22.78 6.83
C VAL A 434 19.04 24.25 6.55
N TRP A 435 20.29 24.57 6.22
CA TRP A 435 20.70 25.92 5.86
C TRP A 435 19.93 26.47 4.66
N GLU A 436 19.84 25.71 3.57
CA GLU A 436 19.13 26.16 2.36
C GLU A 436 17.62 26.37 2.59
N ARG A 437 16.99 25.54 3.43
CA ARG A 437 15.57 25.73 3.80
C ARG A 437 15.37 26.96 4.67
N LEU A 438 16.19 27.13 5.71
CA LEU A 438 16.11 28.29 6.59
C LEU A 438 16.34 29.59 5.81
N ARG A 439 17.32 29.59 4.91
CA ARG A 439 17.59 30.71 4.01
C ARG A 439 16.38 31.03 3.14
N ALA A 440 15.69 30.03 2.62
CA ALA A 440 14.47 30.24 1.83
C ALA A 440 13.35 30.91 2.64
N VAL A 441 13.13 30.48 3.89
CA VAL A 441 12.16 31.13 4.80
C VAL A 441 12.54 32.58 5.07
N ILE A 442 13.81 32.86 5.38
CA ILE A 442 14.28 34.23 5.66
C ILE A 442 14.11 35.13 4.42
N VAL A 443 14.46 34.63 3.23
CA VAL A 443 14.28 35.36 1.96
C VAL A 443 12.81 35.67 1.71
N ASP A 444 11.92 34.73 1.98
CA ASP A 444 10.49 34.96 1.77
C ASP A 444 9.92 35.99 2.77
N GLN A 445 10.31 35.94 4.04
CA GLN A 445 9.80 36.88 5.04
C GLN A 445 10.39 38.29 4.92
N THR A 446 11.70 38.40 4.65
CA THR A 446 12.40 39.70 4.56
C THR A 446 12.33 40.35 3.19
N LYS A 447 12.01 39.57 2.14
CA LYS A 447 12.14 39.97 0.73
C LYS A 447 13.56 40.37 0.32
N ALA A 448 14.58 40.03 1.12
CA ALA A 448 15.99 40.24 0.80
C ALA A 448 16.45 39.34 -0.36
N SER A 449 17.50 39.74 -1.06
CA SER A 449 18.10 38.87 -2.09
C SER A 449 18.72 37.63 -1.44
N PRO A 450 18.57 36.42 -2.01
CA PRO A 450 19.21 35.22 -1.46
C PRO A 450 20.72 35.42 -1.21
N ALA A 451 21.42 36.16 -2.08
CA ALA A 451 22.85 36.42 -1.96
C ALA A 451 23.24 37.27 -0.72
N GLU A 452 22.31 38.08 -0.20
CA GLU A 452 22.51 38.92 0.98
C GLU A 452 22.34 38.11 2.28
N VAL A 453 21.49 37.08 2.26
CA VAL A 453 21.25 36.19 3.40
C VAL A 453 22.40 35.18 3.54
N THR A 454 23.43 35.59 4.29
CA THR A 454 24.58 34.76 4.67
C THR A 454 24.52 34.40 6.16
N ARG A 455 25.23 33.35 6.59
CA ARG A 455 25.30 32.96 8.02
C ARG A 455 25.84 34.07 8.93
N ALA A 456 26.66 34.98 8.40
CA ALA A 456 27.24 36.09 9.15
C ALA A 456 26.35 37.35 9.18
N CYS A 457 25.25 37.37 8.43
CA CYS A 457 24.36 38.53 8.31
C CYS A 457 23.66 38.84 9.64
N ARG A 458 23.64 40.11 10.03
CA ARG A 458 22.92 40.60 11.22
C ARG A 458 21.49 40.94 10.84
N TRP A 459 20.56 40.85 11.80
CA TRP A 459 19.15 41.19 11.56
C TRP A 459 18.95 42.67 11.18
N ALA A 460 19.76 43.57 11.74
CA ALA A 460 19.84 44.98 11.36
C ALA A 460 20.09 45.19 9.85
N ASP A 461 20.93 44.35 9.24
CA ASP A 461 21.27 44.45 7.82
C ASP A 461 20.10 43.99 6.92
N LEU A 462 19.13 43.26 7.47
CA LEU A 462 17.92 42.79 6.82
C LEU A 462 16.69 43.67 7.15
N ASN A 463 16.88 44.82 7.80
CA ASN A 463 15.83 45.70 8.30
C ASN A 463 14.85 45.01 9.28
N LEU A 464 15.37 44.16 10.17
CA LEU A 464 14.62 43.42 11.20
C LEU A 464 15.06 43.80 12.64
N ASP A 465 15.19 45.10 12.93
CA ASP A 465 15.61 45.61 14.25
C ASP A 465 14.47 45.85 15.27
#